data_AF-A0A7X7J796-F1
#
_entry.id   AF-A0A7X7J796-F1
#
_cell.length_a   1.000
_cell.length_b   1.000
_cell.length_c   1.000
_cell.angle_alpha   90.00
_cell.angle_beta   90.00
_cell.angle_gamma   90.00
#
_symmetry.space_group_name_H-M   'P 1'
#
loop_
_entity.id
_entity.type
_entity.pdbx_description
1 polymer ?
#
loop_
_entity_poly.entity_id
_entity_poly.type
_entity_poly.pdbx_seq_one_letter_code
_entity_poly.pdbx_strand_id
1 'polypeptide(L)'
;MIYVNHVGFLPWSAKHCVIVNPPEIEFAVSNDLWGPNIVHRGQLRRVSAELGDAWVGDFSAVRDDGTYEVFCGNMKSRPFSIHKEIYDQPLRTLFNYYPTQRCGDSLTGWNAPCHLQDAR
;
A
#
# COMPACT_ATOMS: atom_id res chain seq x y z
N MET A 1 5.85 1.34 -14.63
CA MET A 1 4.77 1.29 -13.62
C MET A 1 5.18 2.12 -12.41
N ILE A 2 4.23 2.76 -11.73
CA ILE A 2 4.46 3.44 -10.45
C ILE A 2 4.00 2.51 -9.33
N TYR A 3 4.91 2.15 -8.43
CA TYR A 3 4.63 1.30 -7.28
C TYR A 3 4.35 2.17 -6.05
N VAL A 4 3.28 1.86 -5.33
CA VAL A 4 2.86 2.51 -4.08
C VAL A 4 2.36 1.43 -3.13
N ASN A 5 2.25 1.74 -1.84
CA ASN A 5 1.55 0.85 -0.91
C ASN A 5 0.07 0.77 -1.29
N HIS A 6 -0.40 -0.40 -1.71
CA HIS A 6 -1.78 -0.60 -2.15
C HIS A 6 -2.80 -0.61 -1.01
N VAL A 7 -2.36 -0.81 0.24
CA VAL A 7 -3.22 -0.61 1.42
C VAL A 7 -3.45 0.88 1.62
N GLY A 8 -2.39 1.68 1.50
CA GLY A 8 -2.39 3.12 1.70
C GLY A 8 -1.33 3.58 2.70
N PHE A 9 -1.50 4.78 3.26
CA PHE A 9 -0.53 5.41 4.16
C PHE A 9 -1.21 6.07 5.36
N LEU A 10 -0.48 6.17 6.47
CA LEU A 10 -0.92 6.98 7.61
C LEU A 10 -0.61 8.46 7.34
N PRO A 11 -1.44 9.41 7.81
CA PRO A 11 -1.23 10.84 7.63
C PRO A 11 0.18 11.32 7.99
N TRP A 12 0.75 10.81 9.07
CA TRP A 12 2.03 11.30 9.63
C TRP A 12 3.23 10.39 9.34
N SER A 13 3.04 9.30 8.59
CA SER A 13 4.14 8.40 8.23
C SER A 13 4.89 8.87 6.99
N ALA A 14 6.07 8.28 6.80
CA ALA A 14 6.77 8.35 5.52
C ALA A 14 5.89 7.74 4.40
N LYS A 15 5.91 8.35 3.22
CA LYS A 15 5.13 7.93 2.05
C LYS A 15 6.00 8.03 0.81
N HIS A 16 6.10 6.91 0.10
CA HIS A 16 7.00 6.79 -1.04
C HIS A 16 6.29 6.16 -2.24
N CYS A 17 6.66 6.62 -3.42
CA CYS A 17 6.41 5.93 -4.67
C CYS A 17 7.74 5.47 -5.25
N VAL A 18 7.73 4.35 -5.98
CA VAL A 18 8.91 3.80 -6.63
C VAL A 18 8.64 3.64 -8.13
N ILE A 19 9.61 4.04 -8.95
CA ILE A 19 9.55 3.93 -10.41
C ILE A 19 10.90 3.43 -10.91
N VAL A 20 10.91 2.32 -11.68
CA VAL A 20 12.16 1.76 -12.21
C VAL A 20 12.69 2.59 -13.39
N ASN A 21 11.82 2.90 -14.35
CA ASN A 21 12.12 3.68 -15.55
C ASN A 21 11.18 4.88 -15.63
N PRO A 22 11.46 5.99 -14.92
CA PRO A 22 10.58 7.15 -14.95
C PRO A 22 10.75 7.92 -16.27
N PRO A 23 9.66 8.41 -16.89
CA PRO A 23 9.74 9.23 -18.11
C PRO A 23 10.30 10.63 -17.85
N GLU A 24 10.26 11.10 -16.60
CA GLU A 24 10.76 12.39 -16.14
C GLU A 24 11.22 12.30 -14.68
N ILE A 25 11.94 13.31 -14.18
CA ILE A 25 12.41 13.31 -12.78
C ILE A 25 11.35 13.87 -11.82
N GLU A 26 10.42 14.68 -12.31
CA GLU A 26 9.35 15.23 -11.48
C GLU A 26 8.21 14.23 -11.30
N PHE A 27 7.52 14.33 -10.18
CA PHE A 27 6.29 13.62 -9.94
C PHE A 27 5.29 14.53 -9.22
N ALA A 28 4.01 14.20 -9.33
CA ALA A 28 2.93 14.94 -8.70
C ALA A 28 1.96 13.99 -8.00
N VAL A 29 1.26 14.49 -6.97
CA VAL A 29 0.16 13.79 -6.29
C VAL A 29 -1.13 14.56 -6.52
N SER A 30 -2.18 13.88 -6.99
CA SER A 30 -3.53 14.42 -7.13
C SER A 30 -4.45 13.82 -6.06
N ASN A 31 -5.40 14.60 -5.54
CA ASN A 31 -6.49 14.11 -4.69
C ASN A 31 -7.86 14.04 -5.42
N ASP A 32 -7.85 14.28 -6.72
CA ASP A 32 -9.01 14.12 -7.59
C ASP A 32 -8.70 13.04 -8.63
N LEU A 33 -9.62 12.08 -8.73
CA LEU A 33 -9.54 10.92 -9.63
C LEU A 33 -10.10 11.23 -11.04
N TRP A 34 -10.84 12.33 -11.16
CA TRP A 34 -11.52 12.77 -12.38
C TRP A 34 -10.82 13.95 -13.06
N GLY A 35 -9.90 14.60 -12.36
CA GLY A 35 -9.05 15.68 -12.85
C GLY A 35 -7.80 15.84 -11.97
N PRO A 36 -6.71 16.43 -12.47
CA PRO A 36 -5.48 16.56 -11.69
C PRO A 36 -5.57 17.77 -10.75
N ASN A 37 -6.27 17.65 -9.62
CA ASN A 37 -6.09 18.60 -8.52
C ASN A 37 -4.77 18.28 -7.79
N ILE A 38 -3.68 18.87 -8.27
CA ILE A 38 -2.34 18.59 -7.78
C ILE A 38 -2.14 19.22 -6.39
N VAL A 39 -1.98 18.36 -5.38
CA VAL A 39 -1.74 18.76 -3.98
C VAL A 39 -0.27 18.72 -3.58
N HIS A 40 0.57 18.04 -4.36
CA HIS A 40 2.01 17.94 -4.10
C HIS A 40 2.80 17.77 -5.39
N ARG A 41 4.00 18.34 -5.42
CA ARG A 41 5.02 18.12 -6.44
C ARG A 41 6.33 17.78 -5.76
N GLY A 42 7.09 16.86 -6.35
CA GLY A 42 8.41 16.49 -5.85
C GLY A 42 9.32 16.01 -6.96
N GLN A 43 10.58 15.80 -6.60
CA GLN A 43 11.58 15.21 -7.48
C GLN A 43 11.90 13.79 -7.04
N LEU A 44 12.05 12.91 -8.01
CA LEU A 44 12.51 11.56 -7.81
C LEU A 44 14.01 11.54 -7.49
N ARG A 45 14.39 10.74 -6.50
CA ARG A 45 15.79 10.45 -6.17
C ARG A 45 16.16 9.07 -6.66
N ARG A 46 17.25 8.96 -7.41
CA ARG A 46 17.82 7.66 -7.79
C ARG A 46 18.32 6.91 -6.55
N VAL A 47 17.99 5.63 -6.46
CA VAL A 47 18.42 4.71 -5.42
C VAL A 47 18.94 3.45 -6.11
N SER A 48 20.09 2.97 -5.69
CA SER A 48 20.63 1.68 -6.10
C SER A 48 20.53 0.72 -4.92
N ALA A 49 20.01 -0.48 -5.15
CA ALA A 49 19.84 -1.53 -4.14
C ALA A 49 20.10 -2.91 -4.76
N GLU A 50 20.09 -3.96 -3.94
CA GLU A 50 20.36 -5.34 -4.38
C GLU A 50 19.39 -5.83 -5.47
N LEU A 51 18.17 -5.27 -5.51
CA LEU A 51 17.14 -5.59 -6.51
C LEU A 51 17.25 -4.75 -7.79
N GLY A 52 18.30 -3.94 -7.92
CA GLY A 52 18.54 -3.06 -9.06
C GLY A 52 18.30 -1.58 -8.75
N ASP A 53 18.49 -0.76 -9.78
CA ASP A 53 18.30 0.68 -9.72
C ASP A 53 16.82 1.05 -9.81
N ALA A 54 16.42 2.04 -9.00
CA ALA A 54 15.09 2.60 -9.02
C ALA A 54 15.12 4.09 -8.69
N TRP A 55 13.95 4.72 -8.79
CA TRP A 55 13.73 6.12 -8.46
C TRP A 55 12.62 6.22 -7.43
N VAL A 56 12.86 6.98 -6.37
CA VAL A 56 11.95 7.11 -5.22
C VAL A 56 11.48 8.55 -5.10
N GLY A 57 10.16 8.74 -5.07
CA GLY A 57 9.53 10.02 -4.74
C GLY A 57 9.02 10.02 -3.31
N ASP A 58 9.24 11.10 -2.57
CA ASP A 58 8.73 11.30 -1.21
C ASP A 58 7.60 12.33 -1.21
N PHE A 59 6.42 11.91 -0.76
CA PHE A 59 5.23 12.75 -0.61
C PHE A 59 4.67 12.71 0.82
N SER A 60 5.56 12.52 1.80
CA SER A 60 5.21 12.47 3.22
C SER A 60 4.54 13.76 3.73
N ALA A 61 4.73 14.88 3.02
CA ALA A 61 4.08 16.16 3.28
C ALA A 61 2.56 16.16 3.02
N VAL A 62 2.04 15.21 2.22
CA VAL A 62 0.59 15.02 2.03
C VAL A 62 0.04 14.29 3.24
N ARG A 63 -0.90 14.92 3.97
CA ARG A 63 -1.38 14.42 5.27
C ARG A 63 -2.89 14.31 5.36
N ASP A 64 -3.63 15.05 4.54
CA ASP A 64 -5.08 15.04 4.59
C ASP A 64 -5.60 13.63 4.27
N ASP A 65 -6.69 13.27 4.92
CA ASP A 65 -7.37 12.01 4.65
C ASP A 65 -8.02 12.10 3.26
N GLY A 66 -7.87 11.06 2.43
CA GLY A 66 -8.40 11.06 1.08
C GLY A 66 -7.88 9.95 0.20
N THR A 67 -8.33 9.96 -1.05
CA THR A 67 -7.86 9.06 -2.11
C THR A 67 -7.02 9.86 -3.10
N TYR A 68 -5.86 9.30 -3.46
CA TYR A 68 -4.84 9.98 -4.22
C TYR A 68 -4.29 9.11 -5.36
N GLU A 69 -3.69 9.78 -6.34
CA GLU A 69 -2.92 9.16 -7.42
C GLU A 69 -1.58 9.88 -7.58
N VAL A 70 -0.53 9.12 -7.89
CA VAL A 70 0.79 9.66 -8.27
C VAL A 70 0.91 9.70 -9.78
N PHE A 71 1.43 10.81 -10.29
CA PHE A 71 1.75 11.03 -11.70
C PHE A 71 3.25 11.23 -11.89
N CYS A 72 3.78 10.73 -13.00
CA CYS A 72 5.12 11.03 -13.48
C CYS A 72 5.08 10.98 -15.01
N GLY A 73 5.15 12.15 -15.65
CA GLY A 73 4.94 12.33 -17.08
C GLY A 73 3.57 11.83 -17.49
N ASN A 74 3.54 10.86 -18.40
CA ASN A 74 2.31 10.19 -18.84
C ASN A 74 1.93 8.96 -17.98
N MET A 75 2.71 8.62 -16.95
CA MET A 75 2.43 7.49 -16.06
C MET A 75 1.55 7.89 -14.89
N LYS A 76 0.67 6.98 -14.49
CA LYS A 76 -0.23 7.11 -13.33
C LYS A 76 -0.16 5.87 -12.44
N SER A 77 -0.20 6.03 -11.12
CA SER A 77 -0.34 4.93 -10.17
C SER A 77 -1.78 4.39 -10.14
N ARG A 78 -1.99 3.28 -9.43
CA ARG A 78 -3.34 2.98 -8.94
C ARG A 78 -3.74 4.00 -7.86
N PRO A 79 -5.04 4.26 -7.66
CA PRO A 79 -5.51 5.00 -6.49
C PRO A 79 -5.04 4.35 -5.19
N PHE A 80 -4.68 5.16 -4.21
CA PHE A 80 -4.37 4.73 -2.85
C PHE A 80 -4.95 5.73 -1.85
N SER A 81 -5.13 5.30 -0.59
CA SER A 81 -5.71 6.16 0.44
C SER A 81 -4.68 6.60 1.47
N ILE A 82 -4.86 7.82 1.98
CA ILE A 82 -4.23 8.29 3.21
C ILE A 82 -5.35 8.36 4.25
N HIS A 83 -5.19 7.64 5.36
CA HIS A 83 -6.20 7.61 6.43
C HIS A 83 -5.58 7.19 7.77
N LYS A 84 -6.06 7.76 8.88
CA LYS A 84 -5.59 7.43 10.23
C LYS A 84 -5.77 5.96 10.65
N GLU A 85 -6.76 5.27 10.07
CA GLU A 85 -7.11 3.86 10.36
C GLU A 85 -6.78 2.93 9.17
N ILE A 86 -5.89 3.34 8.27
CA ILE A 86 -5.67 2.64 7.00
C ILE A 86 -5.24 1.16 7.16
N TYR A 87 -4.64 0.82 8.30
CA TYR A 87 -4.17 -0.52 8.62
C TYR A 87 -5.14 -1.34 9.49
N ASP A 88 -6.28 -0.78 9.91
CA ASP A 88 -7.23 -1.49 10.78
C ASP A 88 -7.79 -2.74 10.11
N GLN A 89 -8.18 -2.63 8.84
CA GLN A 89 -8.71 -3.77 8.08
C GLN A 89 -7.68 -4.89 7.90
N PRO A 90 -6.45 -4.64 7.38
CA PRO A 90 -5.45 -5.70 7.27
C PRO A 90 -5.05 -6.27 8.64
N LEU A 91 -4.99 -5.47 9.71
CA LEU A 91 -4.74 -5.98 11.06
C LEU A 91 -5.85 -6.93 11.53
N ARG A 92 -7.13 -6.61 11.29
CA ARG A 92 -8.25 -7.50 11.60
C ARG A 92 -8.18 -8.79 10.78
N THR A 93 -7.85 -8.71 9.50
CA THR A 93 -7.65 -9.89 8.64
C THR A 93 -6.55 -10.79 9.17
N LEU A 94 -5.40 -10.21 9.55
CA LEU A 94 -4.28 -10.96 10.13
C LEU A 94 -4.64 -11.59 11.48
N PHE A 95 -5.37 -10.87 12.34
CA PHE A 95 -5.81 -11.42 13.62
C PHE A 95 -6.79 -12.59 13.43
N ASN A 96 -7.73 -12.46 12.48
CA ASN A 96 -8.72 -13.50 12.17
C ASN A 96 -8.13 -14.69 11.42
N TYR A 97 -6.94 -14.57 10.84
CA TYR A 97 -6.25 -15.70 10.21
C TYR A 97 -6.01 -16.84 11.22
N TYR A 98 -5.52 -16.55 12.42
CA TYR A 98 -5.21 -17.56 13.43
C TYR A 98 -6.40 -18.44 13.86
N PRO A 99 -7.55 -17.90 14.29
CA PRO A 99 -8.71 -18.72 14.62
C PRO A 99 -9.24 -19.50 13.42
N THR A 100 -9.11 -18.95 12.20
CA THR A 100 -9.49 -19.61 10.95
C THR A 100 -8.59 -20.82 10.64
N GLN A 101 -7.32 -20.81 11.05
CA GLN A 101 -6.38 -21.93 10.84
C GLN A 101 -6.48 -23.02 11.93
N ARG A 102 -7.32 -22.86 12.96
CA ARG A 102 -7.43 -23.86 14.03
C ARG A 102 -7.99 -25.18 13.50
N CYS A 103 -7.47 -26.27 14.03
CA CYS A 103 -8.01 -27.60 13.84
C CYS A 103 -8.31 -28.29 15.19
N GLY A 104 -8.63 -29.58 15.18
CA GLY A 104 -9.12 -30.30 16.34
C GLY A 104 -10.61 -30.06 16.57
N ASP A 105 -10.98 -29.94 17.84
CA ASP A 105 -12.35 -29.70 18.31
C ASP A 105 -12.77 -28.22 18.27
N SER A 106 -11.92 -27.34 17.73
CA SER A 106 -12.24 -25.93 17.49
C SER A 106 -13.55 -25.76 16.72
N LEU A 107 -14.32 -24.72 17.07
CA LEU A 107 -15.56 -24.33 16.38
C LEU A 107 -15.37 -23.14 15.41
N THR A 108 -14.17 -22.55 15.35
CA THR A 108 -13.90 -21.32 14.59
C THR A 108 -12.95 -21.53 13.41
N GLY A 109 -12.43 -22.75 13.25
CA GLY A 109 -11.57 -23.10 12.13
C GLY A 109 -12.33 -23.10 10.81
N TRP A 110 -11.62 -22.86 9.70
CA TRP A 110 -12.20 -22.89 8.35
C TRP A 110 -12.93 -24.21 8.05
N ASN A 111 -12.32 -25.33 8.45
CA ASN A 111 -12.86 -26.67 8.27
C ASN A 111 -13.21 -27.31 9.62
N ALA A 112 -13.67 -26.50 10.58
CA ALA A 112 -13.95 -26.96 11.94
C ALA A 112 -15.21 -27.85 12.04
N PRO A 113 -15.19 -28.94 12.83
CA PRO A 113 -14.01 -29.59 13.41
C PRO A 113 -13.24 -30.45 12.39
N CYS A 114 -11.92 -30.61 12.57
CA CYS A 114 -11.07 -31.41 11.68
C CYS A 114 -10.01 -32.23 12.44
N HIS A 115 -9.40 -33.22 11.78
CA HIS A 115 -8.25 -34.00 12.27
C HIS A 115 -8.42 -34.66 13.65
N LEU A 116 -9.66 -35.07 13.99
CA LEU A 116 -9.98 -35.66 15.30
C LEU A 116 -9.37 -37.06 15.54
N GLN A 117 -8.79 -37.67 14.51
CA GLN A 117 -8.19 -39.00 14.57
C GLN A 117 -6.73 -39.01 14.10
N ASP A 118 -6.16 -37.84 13.77
CA ASP A 118 -4.78 -37.75 13.30
C ASP A 118 -3.79 -38.25 14.37
N ALA A 119 -2.69 -38.87 13.91
CA ALA A 119 -1.61 -39.43 14.74
C ALA A 119 -2.02 -40.54 15.74
N ARG A 120 -3.09 -41.30 15.43
CA ARG A 120 -3.44 -42.54 16.14
C ARG A 120 -2.64 -43.75 15.67
#